data_AF-A0A561B7Y9-F1
#
_entry.id   AF-A0A561B7Y9-F1
#
_cell.length_a   1.000
_cell.length_b   1.000
_cell.length_c   1.000
_cell.angle_alpha   90.00
_cell.angle_beta   90.00
_cell.angle_gamma   90.00
#
_symmetry.space_group_name_H-M   'P 1'
#
loop_
_entity.id
_entity.type
_entity.pdbx_description
1 polymer ?
#
loop_
_entity_poly.entity_id
_entity_poly.type
_entity_poly.pdbx_seq_one_letter_code
_entity_poly.pdbx_strand_id
1 'polypeptide(L)'
;MASMPACAIALAAHLPGVGAVILVDREYATGAMIVSYASVRPDPDRGWPKVYPWPKQPVPAEHPLSFLKAGADMQRQAFWAMPWGERADFYMDAIALDEKRSIAILSDIDLWGAEKFHPQTQRDYDQRPEREVTCCGQTRRVRSFPCQTCEEVHCPDCGKCRCDRQNAALVMCSGGCFLSYRPNLLDATGRCEECR
;
A
#
# COMPACT_ATOMS: atom_id res chain seq x y z
N MET A 1 21.48 9.59 -15.94
CA MET A 1 21.38 8.39 -15.08
C MET A 1 20.02 8.41 -14.42
N ALA A 2 19.25 7.33 -14.51
CA ALA A 2 17.98 7.19 -13.81
C ALA A 2 18.21 6.66 -12.37
N SER A 3 17.36 7.05 -11.43
CA SER A 3 17.43 6.54 -10.05
C SER A 3 16.88 5.11 -9.97
N MET A 4 17.36 4.31 -9.00
CA MET A 4 16.84 2.94 -8.81
C MET A 4 15.32 2.87 -8.63
N PRO A 5 14.66 3.77 -7.87
CA PRO A 5 13.20 3.81 -7.81
C PRO A 5 12.55 4.05 -9.16
N ALA A 6 13.10 4.93 -10.00
CA ALA A 6 12.57 5.18 -11.35
C ALA A 6 12.69 3.93 -12.23
N CYS A 7 13.82 3.22 -12.15
CA CYS A 7 14.00 1.94 -12.84
C CYS A 7 13.02 0.87 -12.33
N ALA A 8 12.80 0.79 -11.01
CA ALA A 8 11.86 -0.15 -10.40
C ALA A 8 10.42 0.10 -10.86
N ILE A 9 9.99 1.36 -10.95
CA ILE A 9 8.68 1.73 -11.51
C ILE A 9 8.57 1.29 -12.97
N ALA A 10 9.58 1.64 -13.78
CA ALA A 10 9.58 1.32 -15.20
C ALA A 10 9.52 -0.20 -15.44
N LEU A 11 10.29 -0.97 -14.66
CA LEU A 11 10.33 -2.42 -14.76
C LEU A 11 9.02 -3.06 -14.29
N ALA A 12 8.48 -2.65 -13.14
CA ALA A 12 7.21 -3.15 -12.63
C ALA A 12 6.05 -2.90 -13.62
N ALA A 13 6.05 -1.75 -14.30
CA ALA A 13 5.02 -1.42 -15.30
C ALA A 13 4.98 -2.38 -16.50
N HIS A 14 6.07 -3.12 -16.76
CA HIS A 14 6.18 -4.08 -17.86
C HIS A 14 5.99 -5.53 -17.41
N LEU A 15 5.69 -5.79 -16.14
CA LEU A 15 5.38 -7.15 -15.69
C LEU A 15 4.06 -7.63 -16.35
N PRO A 16 4.02 -8.83 -16.92
CA PRO A 16 2.86 -9.36 -17.65
C PRO A 16 1.70 -9.77 -16.74
N GLY A 17 1.95 -9.97 -15.45
CA GLY A 17 0.96 -10.34 -14.44
C GLY A 17 1.10 -9.52 -13.16
N VAL A 18 0.58 -10.04 -12.05
CA VAL A 18 0.78 -9.44 -10.73
C VAL A 18 2.25 -9.58 -10.34
N GLY A 19 2.86 -8.48 -9.94
CA GLY A 19 4.23 -8.56 -9.44
C GLY A 19 4.70 -7.30 -8.76
N ALA A 20 5.93 -7.33 -8.29
CA ALA A 20 6.55 -6.19 -7.64
C ALA A 20 8.05 -6.17 -7.90
N VAL A 21 8.59 -4.97 -8.07
CA VAL A 21 10.04 -4.73 -8.00
C VAL A 21 10.32 -4.06 -6.68
N ILE A 22 11.14 -4.72 -5.84
CA ILE A 22 11.47 -4.25 -4.50
C ILE A 22 12.96 -3.95 -4.37
N LEU A 23 13.25 -2.85 -3.68
CA LEU A 23 14.57 -2.55 -3.15
C LEU A 23 14.53 -2.87 -1.67
N VAL A 24 15.54 -3.59 -1.20
CA VAL A 24 15.61 -4.06 0.18
C VAL A 24 16.95 -3.66 0.76
N ASP A 25 16.90 -2.97 1.90
CA ASP A 25 18.07 -2.51 2.63
C ASP A 25 18.22 -3.32 3.93
N ARG A 26 19.45 -3.64 4.28
CA ARG A 26 19.78 -4.30 5.54
C ARG A 26 19.95 -3.27 6.64
N GLU A 27 19.11 -3.37 7.67
CA GLU A 27 19.19 -2.51 8.84
C GLU A 27 20.41 -2.86 9.69
N TYR A 28 21.21 -1.85 10.03
CA TYR A 28 22.50 -2.05 10.70
C TYR A 28 22.35 -2.58 12.14
N ALA A 29 21.32 -2.14 12.86
CA ALA A 29 21.13 -2.47 14.28
C ALA A 29 20.64 -3.91 14.51
N THR A 30 19.75 -4.39 13.64
CA THR A 30 19.07 -5.68 13.81
C THR A 30 19.56 -6.73 12.81
N GLY A 31 20.24 -6.30 11.74
CA GLY A 31 20.58 -7.15 10.60
C GLY A 31 19.37 -7.54 9.74
N ALA A 32 18.17 -7.05 10.07
CA ALA A 32 16.92 -7.35 9.37
C ALA A 32 16.90 -6.69 7.99
N MET A 33 16.29 -7.35 7.02
CA MET A 33 16.08 -6.80 5.70
C MET A 33 14.75 -6.06 5.66
N ILE A 34 14.77 -4.79 5.28
CA ILE A 34 13.61 -3.89 5.23
C ILE A 34 13.41 -3.44 3.78
N VAL A 35 12.18 -3.51 3.30
CA VAL A 35 11.81 -2.98 1.99
C VAL A 35 11.99 -1.46 1.99
N SER A 36 13.03 -0.95 1.36
CA SER A 36 13.28 0.49 1.24
C SER A 36 12.40 1.12 0.16
N TYR A 37 12.07 0.35 -0.88
CA TYR A 37 11.16 0.76 -1.94
C TYR A 37 10.41 -0.44 -2.52
N ALA A 38 9.16 -0.23 -2.94
CA ALA A 38 8.38 -1.23 -3.66
C ALA A 38 7.58 -0.54 -4.77
N SER A 39 7.67 -1.07 -5.99
CA SER A 39 6.76 -0.75 -7.08
C SER A 39 5.97 -1.99 -7.44
N VAL A 40 4.66 -1.94 -7.25
CA VAL A 40 3.75 -3.08 -7.41
C VAL A 40 2.94 -2.89 -8.69
N ARG A 41 2.89 -3.93 -9.52
CA ARG A 41 1.99 -4.07 -10.66
C ARG A 41 0.75 -4.84 -10.21
N PRO A 42 -0.42 -4.19 -10.11
CA PRO A 42 -1.67 -4.91 -9.89
C PRO A 42 -2.03 -5.73 -11.13
N ASP A 43 -2.93 -6.69 -10.95
CA ASP A 43 -3.52 -7.48 -12.03
C ASP A 43 -4.30 -6.57 -12.98
N PRO A 44 -4.14 -6.70 -14.30
CA PRO A 44 -4.86 -5.88 -15.28
C PRO A 44 -6.38 -5.98 -15.16
N ASP A 45 -6.90 -7.16 -14.79
CA ASP A 45 -8.34 -7.46 -14.78
C ASP A 45 -8.92 -7.37 -13.37
N ARG A 46 -8.22 -7.98 -12.39
CA ARG A 46 -8.71 -8.14 -11.01
C ARG A 46 -8.31 -6.98 -10.10
N GLY A 47 -7.26 -6.25 -10.46
CA GLY A 47 -6.73 -5.13 -9.70
C GLY A 47 -5.72 -5.55 -8.62
N TRP A 48 -5.75 -4.88 -7.48
CA TRP A 48 -4.74 -5.06 -6.44
C TRP A 48 -4.82 -6.44 -5.77
N PRO A 49 -3.70 -7.15 -5.57
CA PRO A 49 -3.69 -8.36 -4.75
C PRO A 49 -3.86 -8.00 -3.26
N LYS A 50 -4.35 -8.93 -2.44
CA LYS A 50 -4.35 -8.73 -0.97
C LYS A 50 -2.94 -8.75 -0.38
N VAL A 51 -2.07 -9.61 -0.91
CA VAL A 51 -0.70 -9.82 -0.44
C VAL A 51 0.30 -9.23 -1.43
N TYR A 52 1.08 -8.24 -0.99
CA TYR A 52 2.13 -7.58 -1.78
C TYR A 52 3.13 -6.87 -0.86
N PRO A 53 4.38 -6.64 -1.31
CA PRO A 53 5.37 -5.86 -0.57
C PRO A 53 5.06 -4.36 -0.58
N TRP A 54 5.32 -3.68 0.55
CA TRP A 54 5.28 -2.21 0.63
C TRP A 54 6.50 -1.61 1.34
N PRO A 55 6.77 -0.31 1.16
CA PRO A 55 7.89 0.36 1.81
C PRO A 55 7.83 0.32 3.34
N LYS A 56 8.97 0.11 4.00
CA LYS A 56 9.16 -0.07 5.45
C LYS A 56 8.63 -1.39 6.01
N GLN A 57 8.16 -2.30 5.16
CA GLN A 57 7.87 -3.66 5.61
C GLN A 57 9.18 -4.43 5.86
N PRO A 58 9.32 -5.14 6.98
CA PRO A 58 10.35 -6.15 7.09
C PRO A 58 10.12 -7.27 6.08
N VAL A 59 11.19 -7.77 5.47
CA VAL A 59 11.13 -9.01 4.70
C VAL A 59 10.60 -10.12 5.61
N PRO A 60 9.60 -10.91 5.19
CA PRO A 60 9.03 -11.95 6.03
C PRO A 60 10.09 -12.90 6.59
N ALA A 61 9.85 -13.38 7.82
CA ALA A 61 10.69 -14.43 8.40
C ALA A 61 10.72 -15.63 7.45
N GLU A 62 11.89 -16.28 7.34
CA GLU A 62 12.11 -17.45 6.47
C GLU A 62 12.00 -17.17 4.95
N HIS A 63 11.72 -15.93 4.55
CA HIS A 63 11.75 -15.56 3.14
C HIS A 63 13.16 -15.80 2.57
N PRO A 64 13.31 -16.47 1.40
CA PRO A 64 14.63 -16.80 0.85
C PRO A 64 15.56 -15.59 0.70
N LEU A 65 15.01 -14.42 0.37
CA LEU A 65 15.75 -13.15 0.28
C LEU A 65 16.54 -12.80 1.55
N SER A 66 16.05 -13.17 2.74
CA SER A 66 16.74 -12.94 4.03
C SER A 66 18.08 -13.67 4.14
N PHE A 67 18.31 -14.66 3.28
CA PHE A 67 19.53 -15.48 3.25
C PHE A 67 20.42 -15.18 2.03
N LEU A 68 20.06 -14.19 1.20
CA LEU A 68 20.85 -13.80 0.04
C LEU A 68 22.17 -13.18 0.51
N LYS A 69 23.29 -13.76 0.06
CA LYS A 69 24.64 -13.28 0.39
C LYS A 69 25.05 -12.14 -0.52
N ALA A 70 25.95 -11.27 -0.05
CA ALA A 70 26.49 -10.17 -0.84
C ALA A 70 27.10 -10.69 -2.16
N GLY A 71 26.77 -10.04 -3.27
CA GLY A 71 27.23 -10.41 -4.61
C GLY A 71 26.61 -11.69 -5.18
N ALA A 72 25.69 -12.34 -4.47
CA ALA A 72 24.96 -13.50 -4.98
C ALA A 72 23.66 -13.08 -5.68
N ASP A 73 23.23 -13.91 -6.61
CA ASP A 73 21.91 -13.90 -7.23
C ASP A 73 21.12 -15.16 -6.84
N MET A 74 19.81 -15.12 -7.06
CA MET A 74 18.91 -16.23 -6.78
C MET A 74 17.64 -16.14 -7.60
N GLN A 75 17.32 -17.24 -8.28
CA GLN A 75 16.06 -17.47 -8.97
C GLN A 75 15.35 -18.69 -8.39
N ARG A 76 14.14 -18.50 -7.87
CA ARG A 76 13.35 -19.59 -7.26
C ARG A 76 11.91 -19.17 -7.00
N GLN A 77 11.05 -20.15 -6.71
CA GLN A 77 9.82 -19.89 -6.00
C GLN A 77 10.10 -19.42 -4.56
N ALA A 78 9.34 -18.41 -4.15
CA ALA A 78 9.34 -17.77 -2.85
C ALA A 78 7.89 -17.42 -2.46
N PHE A 79 7.74 -16.66 -1.37
CA PHE A 79 6.44 -16.22 -0.90
C PHE A 79 6.54 -14.80 -0.38
N TRP A 80 5.45 -14.05 -0.36
CA TRP A 80 5.36 -12.86 0.47
C TRP A 80 4.32 -13.08 1.56
N ALA A 81 4.55 -12.52 2.74
CA ALA A 81 3.63 -12.61 3.86
C ALA A 81 3.41 -11.25 4.49
N MET A 82 2.18 -11.02 4.92
CA MET A 82 1.75 -9.79 5.57
C MET A 82 1.94 -9.93 7.09
N PRO A 83 2.17 -8.83 7.83
CA PRO A 83 2.33 -8.89 9.28
C PRO A 83 1.12 -9.50 10.02
N TRP A 84 -0.06 -9.52 9.39
CA TRP A 84 -1.29 -10.10 9.91
C TRP A 84 -1.54 -11.56 9.46
N GLY A 85 -0.56 -12.21 8.84
CA GLY A 85 -0.55 -13.66 8.59
C GLY A 85 -1.01 -14.11 7.21
N GLU A 86 -1.59 -13.24 6.38
CA GLU A 86 -1.88 -13.59 4.97
C GLU A 86 -0.58 -13.83 4.19
N ARG A 87 -0.57 -14.83 3.33
CA ARG A 87 0.60 -15.25 2.54
C ARG A 87 0.20 -15.58 1.11
N ALA A 88 1.07 -15.28 0.16
CA ALA A 88 0.91 -15.69 -1.22
C ALA A 88 2.27 -16.05 -1.84
N ASP A 89 2.27 -17.03 -2.73
CA ASP A 89 3.48 -17.47 -3.42
C ASP A 89 3.81 -16.56 -4.61
N PHE A 90 5.09 -16.46 -4.91
CA PHE A 90 5.66 -15.69 -6.02
C PHE A 90 6.87 -16.43 -6.58
N TYR A 91 7.13 -16.29 -7.86
CA TYR A 91 8.45 -16.53 -8.43
C TYR A 91 9.30 -15.29 -8.19
N MET A 92 10.56 -15.50 -7.84
CA MET A 92 11.49 -14.44 -7.50
C MET A 92 12.78 -14.57 -8.28
N ASP A 93 13.25 -13.44 -8.78
CA ASP A 93 14.62 -13.21 -9.23
C ASP A 93 15.21 -12.10 -8.36
N ALA A 94 16.33 -12.35 -7.71
CA ALA A 94 16.92 -11.44 -6.75
C ALA A 94 18.44 -11.37 -6.92
N ILE A 95 18.99 -10.17 -6.68
CA ILE A 95 20.41 -9.89 -6.79
C ILE A 95 20.84 -9.02 -5.61
N ALA A 96 21.90 -9.42 -4.91
CA ALA A 96 22.54 -8.58 -3.91
C ALA A 96 23.52 -7.63 -4.61
N LEU A 97 23.21 -6.32 -4.58
CA LEU A 97 24.10 -5.30 -5.15
C LEU A 97 25.36 -5.13 -4.30
N ASP A 98 25.19 -5.17 -2.99
CA ASP A 98 26.25 -5.08 -1.99
C ASP A 98 25.82 -5.77 -0.68
N GLU A 99 26.57 -5.59 0.41
CA GLU A 99 26.27 -6.17 1.73
C GLU A 99 25.00 -5.62 2.39
N LYS A 100 24.54 -4.45 1.96
CA LYS A 100 23.44 -3.68 2.55
C LYS A 100 22.23 -3.61 1.66
N ARG A 101 22.33 -3.86 0.36
CA ARG A 101 21.23 -3.65 -0.58
C ARG A 101 21.06 -4.80 -1.55
N SER A 102 19.81 -5.19 -1.74
CA SER A 102 19.38 -6.16 -2.75
C SER A 102 18.20 -5.62 -3.55
N ILE A 103 18.09 -6.08 -4.79
CA ILE A 103 16.91 -5.89 -5.63
C ILE A 103 16.26 -7.26 -5.82
N ALA A 104 14.94 -7.32 -5.74
CA ALA A 104 14.20 -8.51 -6.11
C ALA A 104 12.99 -8.14 -6.98
N ILE A 105 12.70 -9.02 -7.93
CA ILE A 105 11.50 -9.00 -8.74
C ILE A 105 10.66 -10.18 -8.27
N LEU A 106 9.43 -9.90 -7.82
CA LEU A 106 8.41 -10.88 -7.48
C LEU A 106 7.40 -10.91 -8.61
N SER A 107 7.05 -12.10 -9.10
CA SER A 107 6.08 -12.31 -10.18
C SER A 107 5.16 -13.47 -9.83
N ASP A 108 3.87 -13.34 -10.15
CA ASP A 108 2.91 -14.43 -10.00
C ASP A 108 3.10 -15.53 -11.05
N ILE A 109 3.63 -15.18 -12.22
CA ILE A 109 4.05 -16.13 -13.25
C ILE A 109 5.55 -16.38 -13.21
N ASP A 110 5.97 -17.57 -13.62
CA ASP A 110 7.37 -17.95 -13.70
C ASP A 110 8.01 -17.39 -14.98
N LEU A 111 8.57 -16.18 -14.86
CA LEU A 111 9.26 -15.50 -15.96
C LEU A 111 10.62 -16.14 -16.30
N TRP A 112 11.19 -16.90 -15.35
CA TRP A 112 12.58 -17.35 -15.42
C TRP A 112 12.72 -18.86 -15.61
N GLY A 113 11.61 -19.60 -15.62
CA GLY A 113 11.65 -21.06 -15.65
C GLY A 113 12.29 -21.64 -14.38
N ALA A 114 12.09 -20.98 -13.25
CA ALA A 114 12.64 -21.35 -11.95
C ALA A 114 12.15 -22.74 -11.51
N GLU A 115 10.94 -23.16 -11.94
CA GLU A 115 10.40 -24.48 -11.65
C GLU A 115 9.97 -25.24 -12.92
N LYS A 116 9.97 -26.58 -12.85
CA LYS A 116 9.44 -27.44 -13.92
C LYS A 116 7.94 -27.69 -13.82
N PHE A 117 7.36 -27.47 -12.63
CA PHE A 117 5.96 -27.67 -12.34
C PHE A 117 5.37 -26.37 -11.82
N HIS A 118 4.33 -25.88 -12.48
CA HIS A 118 3.69 -24.61 -12.16
C HIS A 118 2.27 -24.87 -11.67
N PRO A 119 2.05 -25.07 -10.36
CA PRO A 119 0.69 -25.17 -9.84
C PRO A 119 -0.04 -23.84 -10.10
N GLN A 120 -1.33 -23.90 -10.43
CA GLN A 120 -2.14 -22.70 -10.50
C GLN A 120 -2.28 -22.10 -9.11
N THR A 121 -1.49 -21.08 -8.80
CA THR A 121 -1.58 -20.35 -7.53
C THR A 121 -2.87 -19.52 -7.54
N GLN A 122 -3.85 -19.93 -6.74
CA GLN A 122 -5.06 -19.15 -6.56
C GLN A 122 -4.75 -17.95 -5.65
N ARG A 123 -4.84 -16.74 -6.22
CA ARG A 123 -4.59 -15.49 -5.50
C ARG A 123 -5.89 -14.80 -5.12
N ASP A 124 -5.91 -14.28 -3.90
CA ASP A 124 -6.94 -13.38 -3.42
C ASP A 124 -6.66 -11.95 -3.84
N TYR A 125 -7.71 -11.31 -4.37
CA TYR A 125 -7.67 -9.94 -4.81
C TYR A 125 -8.48 -9.05 -3.88
N ASP A 126 -8.11 -7.79 -3.86
CA ASP A 126 -8.83 -6.75 -3.16
C ASP A 126 -10.23 -6.57 -3.79
N GLN A 127 -11.24 -6.97 -3.03
CA GLN A 127 -12.65 -6.88 -3.42
C GLN A 127 -13.26 -5.51 -3.08
N ARG A 128 -12.45 -4.53 -2.65
CA ARG A 128 -12.97 -3.18 -2.37
C ARG A 128 -13.62 -2.60 -3.62
N PRO A 129 -14.86 -2.10 -3.50
CA PRO A 129 -15.56 -1.52 -4.64
C PRO A 129 -14.83 -0.28 -5.12
N GLU A 130 -14.78 -0.12 -6.43
CA GLU A 130 -14.26 1.10 -7.03
C GLU A 130 -15.35 2.16 -7.09
N ARG A 131 -15.09 3.32 -6.51
CA ARG A 131 -15.99 4.47 -6.54
C ARG A 131 -15.25 5.74 -6.88
N GLU A 132 -15.97 6.65 -7.49
CA GLU A 132 -15.46 8.00 -7.72
C GLU A 132 -15.54 8.82 -6.43
N VAL A 133 -14.48 9.56 -6.14
CA VAL A 133 -14.41 10.52 -5.03
C VAL A 133 -13.97 11.88 -5.57
N THR A 134 -14.66 12.93 -5.15
CA THR A 134 -14.28 14.31 -5.40
C THR A 134 -13.90 14.96 -4.08
N CYS A 135 -12.60 15.21 -3.90
CA CYS A 135 -12.05 15.80 -2.68
C CYS A 135 -10.68 16.43 -2.97
N CYS A 136 -10.24 17.40 -2.16
CA CYS A 136 -8.95 18.08 -2.33
C CYS A 136 -8.76 18.71 -3.73
N GLY A 137 -9.86 19.14 -4.36
CA GLY A 137 -9.84 19.78 -5.69
C GLY A 137 -9.68 18.82 -6.86
N GLN A 138 -9.75 17.51 -6.64
CA GLN A 138 -9.60 16.50 -7.69
C GLN A 138 -10.69 15.43 -7.61
N THR A 139 -11.06 14.90 -8.78
CA THR A 139 -11.95 13.75 -8.92
C THR A 139 -11.12 12.55 -9.35
N ARG A 140 -11.19 11.45 -8.59
CA ARG A 140 -10.44 10.22 -8.86
C ARG A 140 -11.30 9.00 -8.55
N ARG A 141 -11.07 7.90 -9.26
CA ARG A 141 -11.60 6.58 -8.90
C ARG A 141 -10.69 5.95 -7.85
N VAL A 142 -11.27 5.51 -6.75
CA VAL A 142 -10.57 4.85 -5.65
C VAL A 142 -11.25 3.54 -5.29
N ARG A 143 -10.45 2.52 -4.97
CA ARG A 143 -10.93 1.29 -4.36
C ARG A 143 -10.79 1.39 -2.86
N SER A 144 -11.90 1.62 -2.17
CA SER A 144 -11.94 1.62 -0.72
C SER A 144 -13.26 1.07 -0.21
N PHE A 145 -13.29 0.60 1.03
CA PHE A 145 -14.58 0.42 1.70
C PHE A 145 -15.20 1.81 1.95
N PRO A 146 -16.48 1.99 1.64
CA PRO A 146 -17.17 3.24 1.91
C PRO A 146 -17.34 3.44 3.43
N CYS A 147 -17.40 4.69 3.85
CA CYS A 147 -17.78 5.05 5.21
C CYS A 147 -19.16 4.45 5.54
N GLN A 148 -19.29 3.81 6.70
CA GLN A 148 -20.55 3.18 7.10
C GLN A 148 -21.70 4.19 7.31
N THR A 149 -21.39 5.47 7.52
CA THR A 149 -22.38 6.52 7.80
C THR A 149 -22.81 7.29 6.56
N CYS A 150 -21.86 7.73 5.72
CA CYS A 150 -22.18 8.54 4.53
C CYS A 150 -22.08 7.79 3.20
N GLU A 151 -21.65 6.53 3.23
CA GLU A 151 -21.43 5.66 2.06
C GLU A 151 -20.44 6.20 1.01
N GLU A 152 -19.78 7.31 1.30
CA GLU A 152 -18.69 7.84 0.50
C GLU A 152 -17.38 7.12 0.83
N VAL A 153 -16.57 6.91 -0.21
CA VAL A 153 -15.19 6.44 -0.09
C VAL A 153 -14.28 7.52 0.50
N HIS A 154 -13.21 7.10 1.16
CA HIS A 154 -12.26 8.03 1.79
C HIS A 154 -11.35 8.66 0.73
N CYS A 155 -11.06 9.96 0.89
CA CYS A 155 -10.12 10.64 0.00
C CYS A 155 -8.72 10.04 0.19
N PRO A 156 -8.00 9.69 -0.90
CA PRO A 156 -6.67 9.09 -0.79
C PRO A 156 -5.60 10.08 -0.29
N ASP A 157 -5.82 11.39 -0.50
CA ASP A 157 -4.85 12.42 -0.12
C ASP A 157 -4.99 12.85 1.35
N CYS A 158 -6.23 13.08 1.82
CA CYS A 158 -6.48 13.53 3.19
C CYS A 158 -7.03 12.47 4.14
N GLY A 159 -7.36 11.27 3.64
CA GLY A 159 -7.89 10.15 4.43
C GLY A 159 -9.33 10.32 4.94
N LYS A 160 -10.00 11.44 4.61
CA LYS A 160 -11.30 11.81 5.17
C LYS A 160 -12.46 11.46 4.23
N CYS A 161 -13.55 10.94 4.78
CA CYS A 161 -14.85 10.84 4.10
C CYS A 161 -15.68 12.14 4.29
N ARG A 162 -16.91 12.21 3.76
CA ARG A 162 -17.78 13.38 3.95
C ARG A 162 -18.08 13.67 5.41
N CYS A 163 -18.36 12.65 6.21
CA CYS A 163 -18.62 12.81 7.64
C CYS A 163 -17.42 13.43 8.36
N ASP A 164 -16.21 12.94 8.11
CA ASP A 164 -14.99 13.47 8.74
C ASP A 164 -14.74 14.93 8.35
N ARG A 165 -14.99 15.27 7.08
CA ARG A 165 -14.86 16.66 6.58
C ARG A 165 -15.89 17.58 7.25
N GLN A 166 -17.13 17.11 7.42
CA GLN A 166 -18.17 17.86 8.11
C GLN A 166 -17.85 18.05 9.60
N ASN A 167 -17.40 16.99 10.27
CA ASN A 167 -17.02 17.03 11.68
C ASN A 167 -15.83 17.94 11.94
N ALA A 168 -14.82 17.91 11.06
CA ALA A 168 -13.65 18.79 11.15
C ALA A 168 -14.00 20.28 10.96
N ALA A 169 -15.14 20.59 10.35
CA ALA A 169 -15.62 21.96 10.17
C ALA A 169 -16.49 22.45 11.34
N LEU A 170 -16.84 21.60 12.30
CA LEU A 170 -17.63 21.99 13.45
C LEU A 170 -16.79 22.83 14.43
N VAL A 171 -17.45 23.80 15.06
CA VAL A 171 -16.87 24.71 16.05
C VAL A 171 -17.64 24.53 17.35
N MET A 172 -16.90 24.46 18.46
CA MET A 172 -17.48 24.34 19.80
C MET A 172 -18.16 25.65 20.23
N CYS A 173 -19.33 25.54 20.83
CA CYS A 173 -20.07 26.70 21.35
C CYS A 173 -19.31 27.37 22.51
N SER A 174 -19.17 28.70 22.42
CA SER A 174 -18.51 29.54 23.44
C SER A 174 -19.43 29.91 24.62
N GLY A 175 -20.70 29.51 24.58
CA GLY A 175 -21.72 29.84 25.59
C GLY A 175 -21.81 28.85 26.75
N GLY A 176 -20.92 27.85 26.82
CA GLY A 176 -20.83 26.94 27.97
C GLY A 176 -21.60 25.61 27.85
N CYS A 177 -22.30 25.34 26.73
CA CYS A 177 -22.90 24.03 26.50
C CYS A 177 -21.92 22.98 25.93
N PHE A 178 -20.74 23.41 25.46
CA PHE A 178 -19.66 22.57 24.91
C PHE A 178 -20.06 21.66 23.72
N LEU A 179 -21.21 21.90 23.10
CA LEU A 179 -21.66 21.22 21.89
C LEU A 179 -20.99 21.83 20.64
N SER A 180 -20.80 20.99 19.61
CA SER A 180 -20.17 21.39 18.35
C SER A 180 -21.22 21.66 17.26
N TYR A 181 -21.14 22.83 16.63
CA TYR A 181 -22.08 23.28 15.61
C TYR A 181 -21.37 23.67 14.32
N ARG A 182 -22.13 23.74 13.21
CA ARG A 182 -21.61 24.37 12.00
C ARG A 182 -21.39 25.87 12.26
N PRO A 183 -20.32 26.49 11.71
CA PRO A 183 -20.02 27.90 11.96
C PRO A 183 -21.19 28.85 11.65
N ASN A 184 -21.99 28.53 10.64
CA ASN A 184 -23.15 29.32 10.24
C ASN A 184 -24.36 29.23 11.19
N LEU A 185 -24.31 28.36 12.20
CA LEU A 185 -25.32 28.21 13.25
C LEU A 185 -24.93 28.92 14.55
N LEU A 186 -23.73 29.51 14.60
CA LEU A 186 -23.24 30.30 15.73
C LEU A 186 -23.43 31.78 15.44
N ASP A 187 -23.70 32.58 16.47
CA ASP A 187 -23.68 34.04 16.36
C ASP A 187 -22.25 34.60 16.19
N ALA A 188 -22.14 35.93 16.07
CA ALA A 188 -20.84 36.60 15.93
C ALA A 188 -19.89 36.38 17.12
N THR A 189 -20.39 35.95 18.28
CA THR A 189 -19.62 35.63 19.49
C THR A 189 -19.34 34.15 19.65
N GLY A 190 -19.76 33.30 18.70
CA GLY A 190 -19.55 31.86 18.73
C GLY A 190 -20.53 31.11 19.63
N ARG A 191 -21.73 31.66 19.88
CA ARG A 191 -22.76 31.02 20.73
C ARG A 191 -23.89 30.42 19.88
N CYS A 192 -24.39 29.26 20.31
CA CYS A 192 -25.59 28.64 19.73
C CYS A 192 -26.86 29.36 20.20
N GLU A 193 -27.99 29.08 19.55
CA GLU A 193 -29.29 29.73 19.85
C GLU A 193 -29.72 29.62 21.31
N GLU A 194 -29.46 28.49 21.96
CA GLU A 194 -29.82 28.26 23.37
C GLU A 194 -28.90 28.99 24.38
N CYS A 195 -27.70 29.40 23.96
CA CYS A 195 -26.74 30.10 24.81
C CYS A 195 -26.58 31.59 24.46
N ARG A 196 -27.47 32.13 23.62
CA ARG A 196 -27.50 33.56 23.29
C ARG A 196 -27.81 34.40 24.51
#